data_AF-A0A9X3F133-F1
#
_entry.id   AF-A0A9X3F133-F1
#
_cell.length_a   1.000
_cell.length_b   1.000
_cell.length_c   1.000
_cell.angle_alpha   90.00
_cell.angle_beta   90.00
_cell.angle_gamma   90.00
#
_symmetry.space_group_name_H-M   'P 1'
#
loop_
_entity.id
_entity.type
_entity.pdbx_description
1 polymer ?
#
loop_
_entity_poly.entity_id
_entity_poly.type
_entity_poly.pdbx_seq_one_letter_code
_entity_poly.pdbx_strand_id
1 'polypeptide(L)'
;MWWRADADIDCDGAPDPKCTVDPYYQPETSAKDSLGNFINAAKTAFLVVPLPSNGFDPKTYGIKTGWSGYGSVGAILYNGKLIYAPYADAGPTGVIGELSYRAAELLGIPPSPINGGVASGVTYIVFTGANYVDPIESQSAADALGKQLAAQLLVDN
;
A
#
# COMPACT_ATOMS: atom_id res chain seq x y z
N MET A 1 -7.89 -9.83 5.12
CA MET A 1 -8.74 -8.81 5.78
C MET A 1 -9.11 -7.75 4.75
N TRP A 2 -10.22 -7.03 4.92
CA TRP A 2 -10.60 -5.99 3.98
C TRP A 2 -11.33 -4.82 4.66
N TRP A 3 -11.26 -3.66 4.02
CA TRP A 3 -12.02 -2.46 4.39
C TRP A 3 -12.34 -1.63 3.16
N ARG A 4 -13.26 -0.68 3.32
CA ARG A 4 -13.58 0.33 2.31
C ARG A 4 -13.41 1.70 2.93
N ALA A 5 -12.71 2.59 2.24
CA ALA A 5 -12.36 3.91 2.72
C ALA A 5 -12.30 4.93 1.58
N ASP A 6 -11.92 6.15 1.92
CA ASP A 6 -11.24 7.10 1.04
C ASP A 6 -9.88 6.57 0.57
N ALA A 7 -9.18 7.39 -0.21
CA ALA A 7 -7.78 7.22 -0.54
C ALA A 7 -7.10 8.58 -0.53
N ASP A 8 -6.45 8.90 0.59
CA ASP A 8 -5.44 9.94 0.67
C ASP A 8 -4.13 9.45 0.03
N ILE A 9 -3.30 10.41 -0.39
CA ILE A 9 -2.06 10.11 -1.09
C ILE A 9 -0.90 10.16 -0.10
N ASP A 10 -0.33 8.99 0.17
CA ASP A 10 0.93 8.86 0.90
C ASP A 10 2.09 9.11 -0.08
N CYS A 11 2.89 10.12 0.25
CA CYS A 11 4.06 10.53 -0.52
C CYS A 11 5.37 10.39 0.26
N ASP A 12 5.37 9.63 1.35
CA ASP A 12 6.54 9.42 2.19
C ASP A 12 7.60 8.54 1.50
N GLY A 13 8.82 8.60 2.05
CA GLY A 13 9.96 7.78 1.62
C GLY A 13 10.93 8.49 0.70
N ALA A 14 11.55 7.74 -0.22
CA ALA A 14 12.65 8.26 -1.03
C ALA A 14 12.23 9.48 -1.87
N PRO A 15 13.06 10.55 -1.90
CA PRO A 15 12.67 11.83 -2.46
C PRO A 15 12.35 11.72 -3.96
N ASP A 16 11.23 12.31 -4.34
CA ASP A 16 10.83 12.52 -5.72
C ASP A 16 10.13 13.88 -5.83
N PRO A 17 10.40 14.72 -6.85
CA PRO A 17 9.76 16.02 -7.00
C PRO A 17 8.23 15.98 -7.02
N LYS A 18 7.62 14.84 -7.40
CA LYS A 18 6.17 14.65 -7.35
C LYS A 18 5.63 14.54 -5.92
N CYS A 19 6.46 14.11 -4.97
CA CYS A 19 6.08 13.83 -3.59
C CYS A 19 6.66 14.82 -2.58
N THR A 20 7.86 15.36 -2.79
CA THR A 20 8.47 16.33 -1.87
C THR A 20 7.75 17.69 -1.82
N VAL A 21 6.70 17.87 -2.61
CA VAL A 21 5.79 19.02 -2.55
C VAL A 21 4.68 18.84 -1.51
N ASP A 22 4.53 17.64 -0.95
CA ASP A 22 3.59 17.35 0.13
C ASP A 22 3.98 18.13 1.40
N PRO A 23 3.08 18.95 1.97
CA PRO A 23 3.33 19.67 3.22
C PRO A 23 3.58 18.76 4.43
N TYR A 24 3.19 17.48 4.37
CA TYR A 24 3.35 16.48 5.43
C TYR A 24 4.42 15.42 5.13
N TYR A 25 5.15 15.59 4.02
CA TYR A 25 6.20 14.67 3.57
C TYR A 25 7.16 14.23 4.69
N GLN A 26 7.37 12.92 4.79
CA GLN A 26 8.44 12.31 5.57
C GLN A 26 9.45 11.61 4.65
N PRO A 27 10.77 11.68 4.96
CA PRO A 27 11.80 11.08 4.12
C PRO A 27 11.91 9.55 4.27
N GLU A 28 11.04 8.93 5.07
CA GLU A 28 11.13 7.52 5.43
C GLU A 28 9.77 6.84 5.28
N THR A 29 9.79 5.60 4.78
CA THR A 29 8.65 4.67 4.84
C THR A 29 8.95 3.56 5.83
N SER A 30 7.93 2.81 6.24
CA SER A 30 8.10 1.62 7.09
C SER A 30 8.87 0.47 6.40
N ALA A 31 8.96 0.49 5.07
CA ALA A 31 9.72 -0.46 4.27
C ALA A 31 10.95 0.17 3.60
N LYS A 32 11.88 -0.70 3.17
CA LYS A 32 12.98 -0.33 2.26
C LYS A 32 12.94 -1.21 1.02
N ASP A 33 13.43 -0.71 -0.09
CA ASP A 33 13.60 -1.45 -1.34
C ASP A 33 14.76 -2.46 -1.24
N SER A 34 14.94 -3.28 -2.27
CA SER A 34 16.03 -4.27 -2.33
C SER A 34 17.45 -3.66 -2.32
N LEU A 35 17.56 -2.34 -2.55
CA LEU A 35 18.82 -1.59 -2.52
C LEU A 35 19.04 -0.88 -1.16
N GLY A 36 18.11 -1.00 -0.22
CA GLY A 36 18.18 -0.40 1.11
C GLY A 36 17.74 1.07 1.18
N ASN A 37 17.13 1.60 0.13
CA ASN A 37 16.51 2.94 0.17
C ASN A 37 15.08 2.83 0.69
N PHE A 38 14.55 3.90 1.30
CA PHE A 38 13.11 3.98 1.55
C PHE A 38 12.33 3.98 0.24
N ILE A 39 11.06 3.56 0.28
CA ILE A 39 10.29 3.37 -0.94
C ILE A 39 10.02 4.71 -1.61
N ASN A 40 10.19 4.80 -2.93
CA ASN A 40 9.81 5.99 -3.68
C ASN A 40 8.31 5.88 -4.05
N ALA A 41 7.44 6.59 -3.35
CA ALA A 41 6.00 6.57 -3.54
C ALA A 41 5.54 6.97 -4.96
N ALA A 42 6.32 7.79 -5.67
CA ALA A 42 6.04 8.20 -7.04
C ALA A 42 6.33 7.09 -8.08
N LYS A 43 7.12 6.07 -7.71
CA LYS A 43 7.55 4.99 -8.62
C LYS A 43 6.98 3.62 -8.23
N THR A 44 6.77 3.38 -6.94
CA THR A 44 6.31 2.10 -6.40
C THR A 44 4.87 2.22 -5.91
N ALA A 45 3.98 1.40 -6.46
CA ALA A 45 2.63 1.28 -5.94
C ALA A 45 2.67 0.58 -4.57
N PHE A 46 2.04 1.16 -3.55
CA PHE A 46 1.85 0.52 -2.25
C PHE A 46 0.54 0.95 -1.61
N LEU A 47 0.09 0.18 -0.63
CA LEU A 47 -0.96 0.60 0.31
C LEU A 47 -0.38 0.87 1.69
N VAL A 48 -1.12 1.63 2.47
CA VAL A 48 -0.83 1.91 3.87
C VAL A 48 -1.72 1.06 4.77
N VAL A 49 -1.15 0.56 5.86
CA VAL A 49 -1.91 -0.16 6.90
C VAL A 49 -1.72 0.58 8.23
N PRO A 50 -2.78 0.90 8.99
CA PRO A 50 -2.65 1.67 10.21
C PRO A 50 -1.83 0.96 11.28
N LEU A 51 -1.20 1.77 12.13
CA LEU A 51 -0.67 1.33 13.41
C LEU A 51 -1.77 0.71 14.30
N PRO A 52 -1.39 -0.19 15.24
CA PRO A 52 -2.34 -0.93 16.06
C PRO A 52 -3.33 -0.03 16.82
N SER A 53 -4.62 -0.30 16.67
CA SER A 53 -5.70 0.45 17.33
C SER A 53 -7.03 -0.29 17.23
N ASN A 54 -7.98 0.00 18.11
CA ASN A 54 -9.37 -0.52 18.03
C ASN A 54 -9.48 -2.05 17.92
N GLY A 55 -8.56 -2.79 18.56
CA GLY A 55 -8.51 -4.26 18.49
C GLY A 55 -7.90 -4.83 17.20
N PHE A 56 -7.42 -3.98 16.29
CA PHE A 56 -6.66 -4.36 15.11
C PHE A 56 -5.16 -4.17 15.37
N ASP A 57 -4.40 -5.27 15.33
CA ASP A 57 -2.94 -5.27 15.24
C ASP A 57 -2.53 -6.05 13.99
N PRO A 58 -2.01 -5.39 12.94
CA PRO A 58 -1.63 -6.05 11.68
C PRO A 58 -0.72 -7.27 11.88
N LYS A 59 0.21 -7.20 12.83
CA LYS A 59 1.22 -8.25 13.05
C LYS A 59 0.59 -9.55 13.52
N THR A 60 -0.51 -9.49 14.27
CA THR A 60 -1.24 -10.67 14.75
C THR A 60 -1.89 -11.47 13.61
N TYR A 61 -2.14 -10.83 12.46
CA TYR A 61 -2.67 -11.44 11.25
C TYR A 61 -1.59 -11.78 10.22
N GLY A 62 -0.31 -11.64 10.57
CA GLY A 62 0.80 -11.84 9.63
C GLY A 62 0.96 -10.71 8.61
N ILE A 63 0.23 -9.60 8.76
CA ILE A 63 0.39 -8.43 7.88
C ILE A 63 1.66 -7.70 8.30
N LYS A 64 2.67 -7.71 7.43
CA LYS A 64 4.02 -7.22 7.75
C LYS A 64 4.64 -6.50 6.58
N THR A 65 5.52 -5.57 6.92
CA THR A 65 6.48 -4.94 6.03
C THR A 65 7.76 -4.68 6.81
N GLY A 66 8.84 -4.33 6.15
CA GLY A 66 10.05 -3.93 6.84
C GLY A 66 11.23 -3.64 5.94
N TRP A 67 12.37 -3.40 6.58
CA TRP A 67 13.60 -2.94 5.94
C TRP A 67 14.38 -4.03 5.20
N SER A 68 13.86 -5.25 5.15
CA SER A 68 14.45 -6.36 4.41
C SER A 68 13.87 -6.53 3.01
N GLY A 69 13.24 -5.51 2.44
CA GLY A 69 12.79 -5.56 1.04
C GLY A 69 11.48 -6.30 0.81
N TYR A 70 10.63 -6.50 1.81
CA TYR A 70 9.38 -7.24 1.65
C TYR A 70 8.16 -6.57 2.28
N GLY A 71 6.98 -6.85 1.73
CA GLY A 71 5.69 -6.41 2.28
C GLY A 71 4.54 -7.36 1.95
N SER A 72 3.57 -7.50 2.85
CA SER A 72 2.35 -8.26 2.59
C SER A 72 1.62 -7.67 1.39
N VAL A 73 1.19 -8.52 0.46
CA VAL A 73 0.46 -8.05 -0.71
C VAL A 73 -0.98 -7.69 -0.35
N GLY A 74 -1.52 -6.66 -0.99
CA GLY A 74 -2.92 -6.33 -1.01
C GLY A 74 -3.46 -6.17 -2.42
N ALA A 75 -4.78 -6.31 -2.55
CA ALA A 75 -5.56 -5.93 -3.72
C ALA A 75 -6.28 -4.61 -3.42
N ILE A 76 -6.14 -3.63 -4.31
CA ILE A 76 -6.79 -2.32 -4.19
C ILE A 76 -7.74 -2.15 -5.37
N LEU A 77 -9.01 -1.90 -5.09
CA LEU A 77 -10.05 -1.79 -6.10
C LEU A 77 -10.69 -0.40 -6.06
N TYR A 78 -10.80 0.22 -7.23
CA TYR A 78 -11.50 1.49 -7.39
C TYR A 78 -12.06 1.61 -8.80
N ASN A 79 -13.35 1.96 -8.91
CA ASN A 79 -14.03 2.22 -10.17
C ASN A 79 -13.78 1.17 -11.28
N GLY A 80 -13.92 -0.11 -10.93
CA GLY A 80 -13.72 -1.25 -11.84
C GLY A 80 -12.26 -1.58 -12.17
N LYS A 81 -11.30 -0.84 -11.61
CA LYS A 81 -9.88 -1.16 -11.70
C LYS A 81 -9.41 -1.92 -10.46
N LEU A 82 -8.43 -2.78 -10.66
CA LEU A 82 -7.79 -3.58 -9.63
C LEU A 82 -6.28 -3.51 -9.85
N ILE A 83 -5.55 -3.21 -8.78
CA ILE A 83 -4.09 -3.37 -8.72
C ILE A 83 -3.71 -4.25 -7.54
N TYR A 84 -2.55 -4.88 -7.63
CA TYR A 84 -1.90 -5.52 -6.50
C TYR A 84 -0.67 -4.71 -6.10
N ALA A 85 -0.51 -4.50 -4.81
CA ALA A 85 0.58 -3.70 -4.27
C ALA A 85 0.96 -4.19 -2.87
N PRO A 86 2.22 -4.08 -2.46
CA PRO A 86 2.62 -4.38 -1.09
C PRO A 86 2.11 -3.32 -0.10
N TYR A 87 1.95 -3.73 1.15
CA TYR A 87 2.01 -2.85 2.31
C TYR A 87 3.45 -2.36 2.48
N ALA A 88 3.67 -1.06 2.33
CA ALA A 88 5.01 -0.47 2.40
C ALA A 88 5.15 0.64 3.46
N ASP A 89 4.04 1.21 3.92
CA ASP A 89 4.07 2.19 5.00
C ASP A 89 2.94 2.09 6.01
N ALA A 90 3.25 2.40 7.26
CA ALA A 90 2.34 2.34 8.39
C ALA A 90 1.73 3.71 8.66
N GLY A 91 0.41 3.80 8.49
CA GLY A 91 -0.33 5.04 8.70
C GLY A 91 -0.62 5.32 10.18
N PRO A 92 -1.16 6.50 10.50
CA PRO A 92 -1.54 6.87 11.86
C PRO A 92 -2.48 5.86 12.52
N THR A 93 -2.50 5.85 13.86
CA THR A 93 -3.41 4.99 14.61
C THR A 93 -4.88 5.31 14.30
N GLY A 94 -5.65 4.30 13.90
CA GLY A 94 -7.09 4.42 13.67
C GLY A 94 -7.49 5.10 12.37
N VAL A 95 -6.55 5.44 11.48
CA VAL A 95 -6.80 6.05 10.17
C VAL A 95 -6.56 5.02 9.07
N ILE A 96 -7.51 4.88 8.14
CA ILE A 96 -7.42 3.95 7.00
C ILE A 96 -7.70 4.73 5.73
N GLY A 97 -7.24 4.21 4.59
CA GLY A 97 -7.50 4.83 3.29
C GLY A 97 -6.35 5.68 2.78
N GLU A 98 -5.13 5.15 2.84
CA GLU A 98 -3.95 5.81 2.26
C GLU A 98 -3.28 4.86 1.25
N LEU A 99 -2.78 5.41 0.15
CA LEU A 99 -2.02 4.68 -0.87
C LEU A 99 -1.01 5.59 -1.57
N SER A 100 0.00 5.00 -2.19
CA SER A 100 1.06 5.80 -2.81
C SER A 100 0.61 6.59 -4.03
N TYR A 101 1.34 7.66 -4.35
CA TYR A 101 1.18 8.40 -5.61
C TYR A 101 1.07 7.46 -6.83
N ARG A 102 1.94 6.45 -6.93
CA ARG A 102 1.93 5.50 -8.04
C ARG A 102 0.68 4.62 -8.05
N ALA A 103 0.21 4.17 -6.89
CA ALA A 103 -1.02 3.41 -6.78
C ALA A 103 -2.24 4.24 -7.25
N ALA A 104 -2.27 5.54 -6.90
CA ALA A 104 -3.31 6.45 -7.35
C ALA A 104 -3.33 6.61 -8.87
N GLU A 105 -2.16 6.82 -9.51
CA GLU A 105 -2.05 6.89 -10.97
C GLU A 105 -2.65 5.64 -11.64
N LEU A 106 -2.28 4.45 -11.17
CA LEU A 106 -2.76 3.18 -11.73
C LEU A 106 -4.27 3.01 -11.58
N LEU A 107 -4.83 3.43 -10.45
CA LEU A 107 -6.26 3.41 -10.19
C LEU A 107 -7.01 4.57 -10.88
N GLY A 108 -6.31 5.55 -11.44
CA GLY A 108 -6.92 6.77 -11.98
C GLY A 108 -7.55 7.65 -10.90
N ILE A 109 -7.00 7.59 -9.69
CA ILE A 109 -7.24 8.55 -8.61
C ILE A 109 -6.29 9.73 -8.84
N PRO A 110 -6.73 10.99 -8.67
CA PRO A 110 -5.83 12.14 -8.74
C PRO A 110 -4.64 11.95 -7.76
N PRO A 111 -3.38 11.87 -8.23
CA PRO A 111 -2.27 11.41 -7.39
C PRO A 111 -1.58 12.54 -6.61
N SER A 112 -2.07 13.78 -6.70
CA SER A 112 -1.44 14.92 -6.01
C SER A 112 -1.50 14.75 -4.50
N PRO A 113 -0.40 14.89 -3.75
CA PRO A 113 -0.46 14.85 -2.28
C PRO A 113 -1.10 16.10 -1.66
N ILE A 114 -1.35 17.15 -2.45
CA ILE A 114 -1.90 18.42 -1.95
C ILE A 114 -3.43 18.46 -2.06
N ASN A 115 -3.97 17.90 -3.14
CA ASN A 115 -5.38 18.03 -3.51
C ASN A 115 -5.91 16.83 -4.30
N GLY A 116 -5.17 15.72 -4.27
CA GLY A 116 -5.55 14.48 -4.91
C GLY A 116 -6.42 13.62 -3.99
N GLY A 117 -6.42 12.33 -4.27
CA GLY A 117 -7.20 11.35 -3.53
C GLY A 117 -8.67 11.29 -3.95
N VAL A 118 -9.44 10.49 -3.22
CA VAL A 118 -10.90 10.39 -3.34
C VAL A 118 -11.54 10.21 -1.97
N ALA A 119 -12.69 10.85 -1.73
CA ALA A 119 -13.34 10.85 -0.42
C ALA A 119 -14.03 9.53 -0.03
N SER A 120 -14.17 8.57 -0.97
CA SER A 120 -14.68 7.23 -0.68
C SER A 120 -14.57 6.31 -1.89
N GLY A 121 -14.79 5.02 -1.66
CA GLY A 121 -15.10 4.06 -2.73
C GLY A 121 -13.97 3.11 -3.06
N VAL A 122 -12.83 3.24 -2.39
CA VAL A 122 -11.69 2.34 -2.55
C VAL A 122 -11.85 1.15 -1.61
N THR A 123 -11.77 -0.06 -2.16
CA THR A 123 -11.74 -1.29 -1.37
C THR A 123 -10.30 -1.78 -1.29
N TYR A 124 -9.85 -2.05 -0.07
CA TYR A 124 -8.54 -2.60 0.22
C TYR A 124 -8.73 -4.01 0.76
N ILE A 125 -8.03 -4.99 0.19
CA ILE A 125 -7.97 -6.36 0.68
C ILE A 125 -6.50 -6.67 0.95
N VAL A 126 -6.12 -6.87 2.20
CA VAL A 126 -4.76 -7.30 2.56
C VAL A 126 -4.75 -8.78 2.87
N PHE A 127 -3.89 -9.51 2.17
CA PHE A 127 -3.76 -10.95 2.35
C PHE A 127 -2.96 -11.25 3.62
N THR A 128 -3.56 -12.06 4.50
CA THR A 128 -2.98 -12.44 5.79
C THR A 128 -2.06 -13.64 5.67
N GLY A 129 -1.23 -13.89 6.68
CA GLY A 129 -0.30 -15.02 6.70
C GLY A 129 1.12 -14.64 6.33
N ALA A 130 1.88 -15.57 5.75
CA ALA A 130 3.34 -15.45 5.59
C ALA A 130 3.81 -15.33 4.13
N ASN A 131 2.96 -14.77 3.25
CA ASN A 131 3.32 -14.50 1.85
C ASN A 131 3.57 -13.01 1.66
N TYR A 132 4.70 -12.66 1.05
CA TYR A 132 5.14 -11.28 0.89
C TYR A 132 5.63 -11.03 -0.54
N VAL A 133 5.41 -9.81 -1.02
CA VAL A 133 6.08 -9.30 -2.22
C VAL A 133 7.55 -9.10 -1.88
N ASP A 134 8.45 -9.73 -2.64
CA ASP A 134 9.90 -9.63 -2.50
C ASP A 134 10.53 -9.76 -3.90
N PRO A 135 11.27 -8.74 -4.40
CA PRO A 135 11.52 -7.47 -3.74
C PRO A 135 10.26 -6.58 -3.75
N ILE A 136 10.05 -5.82 -2.68
CA ILE A 136 8.82 -5.05 -2.41
C ILE A 136 8.48 -4.08 -3.55
N GLU A 137 9.48 -3.48 -4.20
CA GLU A 137 9.28 -2.55 -5.32
C GLU A 137 8.87 -3.22 -6.65
N SER A 138 8.85 -4.56 -6.72
CA SER A 138 8.52 -5.29 -7.93
C SER A 138 7.01 -5.38 -8.16
N GLN A 139 6.51 -4.59 -9.11
CA GLN A 139 5.11 -4.67 -9.54
C GLN A 139 4.75 -6.06 -10.09
N SER A 140 5.67 -6.74 -10.77
CA SER A 140 5.40 -8.09 -11.30
C SER A 140 5.32 -9.14 -10.20
N ALA A 141 6.10 -8.99 -9.12
CA ALA A 141 5.99 -9.84 -7.94
C ALA A 141 4.66 -9.61 -7.20
N ALA A 142 4.26 -8.35 -7.05
CA ALA A 142 2.97 -7.98 -6.46
C ALA A 142 1.80 -8.56 -7.28
N ASP A 143 1.84 -8.43 -8.61
CA ASP A 143 0.82 -8.98 -9.50
C ASP A 143 0.76 -10.51 -9.44
N ALA A 144 1.90 -11.19 -9.48
CA ALA A 144 1.95 -12.64 -9.45
C ALA A 144 1.38 -13.19 -8.14
N LEU A 145 1.89 -12.69 -7.00
CA LEU A 145 1.45 -13.15 -5.69
C LEU A 145 0.00 -12.75 -5.39
N GLY A 146 -0.37 -11.52 -5.72
CA GLY A 146 -1.72 -11.01 -5.52
C GLY A 146 -2.76 -11.80 -6.30
N LYS A 147 -2.51 -12.13 -7.57
CA LYS A 147 -3.40 -12.99 -8.38
C LYS A 147 -3.53 -14.39 -7.79
N GLN A 148 -2.42 -14.99 -7.34
CA GLN A 148 -2.43 -16.30 -6.70
C GLN A 148 -3.32 -16.29 -5.45
N LEU A 149 -3.12 -15.32 -4.54
CA LEU A 149 -3.86 -15.25 -3.29
C LEU A 149 -5.32 -14.84 -3.49
N ALA A 150 -5.61 -14.00 -4.50
CA ALA A 150 -6.98 -13.68 -4.88
C ALA A 150 -7.74 -14.91 -5.42
N ALA A 151 -7.08 -15.72 -6.26
CA ALA A 151 -7.67 -16.96 -6.75
C ALA A 151 -7.95 -17.95 -5.60
N GLN A 152 -7.01 -18.07 -4.66
CA GLN A 152 -7.21 -18.90 -3.46
C GLN A 152 -8.38 -18.39 -2.61
N LEU A 153 -8.47 -17.08 -2.38
CA LEU A 153 -9.57 -16.46 -1.62
C LEU A 153 -10.95 -16.79 -2.22
N LEU A 154 -11.06 -16.84 -3.55
CA LEU A 154 -12.29 -17.18 -4.27
C LEU A 154 -12.63 -18.68 -4.23
N VAL A 155 -11.66 -19.55 -3.99
CA VAL A 155 -11.90 -21.00 -3.84
C VAL A 155 -12.33 -21.31 -2.41
N ASP A 156 -11.81 -20.57 -1.44
CA ASP A 156 -12.06 -20.80 -0.02
C ASP A 156 -13.37 -20.19 0.50
N ASN A 157 -14.13 -19.47 -0.35
CA ASN A 157 -15.39 -18.78 0.00
C ASN A 157 -16.43 -18.89 -1.12
#